data_AF-A0A7V5FFN4-F1
#
_entry.id   AF-A0A7V5FFN4-F1
#
_cell.length_a   1.000
_cell.length_b   1.000
_cell.length_c   1.000
_cell.angle_alpha   90.00
_cell.angle_beta   90.00
_cell.angle_gamma   90.00
#
_symmetry.space_group_name_H-M   'P 1'
#
loop_
_entity.id
_entity.type
_entity.pdbx_description
1 polymer ?
#
loop_
_entity_poly.entity_id
_entity_poly.type
_entity_poly.pdbx_seq_one_letter_code
_entity_poly.pdbx_strand_id
1 'polypeptide(L)'
;MVQPFSQSRVKPEQNLKSLSSFNEAVRLLRESNSIVITTHINPDGDGIGSELALSRALRYADRMEDSKAGLHKPKTISIINVNPTPRNYQFLDVDNEIRTFDETRDAPTILQADLVVVLDTNHPMRLRTMEPYVLRSNAQKLCIDHHLDTSNFADVYLIDEEASSTGEIVMKVVEELTSHQIDAQMATCLYAAIMTDTGSFRYPRTDAELHRTIADLLELGADPTYIYDQIYDQWSPNRLRLLGNALSNIRVLYDGKLAIMTVTQEMLSATATTDAETDNFSTYPMSIAGVLLGVLLVELPDGVKMSFRSKGD
;
A
#
# COMPACT_ATOMS: atom_id res chain seq x y z
N MET A 1 11.27 7.02 -42.04
CA MET A 1 10.50 5.79 -42.30
C MET A 1 10.25 5.17 -40.94
N VAL A 2 9.09 5.44 -40.37
CA VAL A 2 8.74 5.14 -38.96
C VAL A 2 8.28 3.70 -38.90
N GLN A 3 8.96 2.87 -38.10
CA GLN A 3 8.48 1.52 -37.79
C GLN A 3 7.26 1.63 -36.85
N PRO A 4 6.21 0.81 -37.04
CA PRO A 4 5.08 0.79 -36.13
C PRO A 4 5.48 0.11 -34.81
N PHE A 5 5.11 0.76 -33.71
CA PHE A 5 5.30 0.25 -32.35
C PHE A 5 4.54 -1.07 -32.16
N SER A 6 5.27 -2.00 -31.55
CA SER A 6 4.84 -3.33 -31.11
C SER A 6 3.51 -3.30 -30.37
N GLN A 7 2.56 -4.14 -30.82
CA GLN A 7 1.41 -4.55 -30.01
C GLN A 7 1.88 -5.17 -28.70
N SER A 8 1.16 -4.90 -27.61
CA SER A 8 1.45 -5.44 -26.28
C SER A 8 1.45 -6.96 -26.30
N ARG A 9 2.47 -7.56 -25.69
CA ARG A 9 2.59 -9.02 -25.53
C ARG A 9 2.02 -9.42 -24.17
N VAL A 10 0.73 -9.22 -23.94
CA VAL A 10 0.04 -9.87 -22.82
C VAL A 10 -0.68 -11.10 -23.36
N LYS A 11 -0.46 -12.27 -22.74
CA LYS A 11 -1.05 -13.53 -23.20
C LYS A 11 -2.58 -13.47 -23.08
N PRO A 12 -3.36 -13.87 -24.10
CA PRO A 12 -4.83 -13.79 -24.10
C PRO A 12 -5.51 -14.49 -22.91
N GLU A 13 -4.91 -15.54 -22.36
CA GLU A 13 -5.45 -16.29 -21.21
C GLU A 13 -5.30 -15.56 -19.86
N GLN A 14 -4.26 -14.73 -19.68
CA GLN A 14 -4.12 -13.88 -18.49
C GLN A 14 -5.16 -12.75 -18.48
N ASN A 15 -5.55 -12.27 -19.67
CA ASN A 15 -6.51 -11.18 -19.84
C ASN A 15 -7.95 -11.61 -19.50
N LEU A 16 -8.32 -12.87 -19.77
CA LEU A 16 -9.66 -13.39 -19.43
C LEU A 16 -9.81 -13.72 -17.95
N LYS A 17 -8.77 -14.28 -17.31
CA LYS A 17 -8.78 -14.55 -15.85
C LYS A 17 -8.79 -13.25 -15.06
N SER A 18 -7.92 -12.29 -15.38
CA SER A 18 -7.89 -10.98 -14.73
C SER A 18 -9.23 -10.25 -14.88
N LEU A 19 -9.84 -10.23 -16.08
CA LEU A 19 -11.16 -9.62 -16.29
C LEU A 19 -12.27 -10.34 -15.50
N SER A 20 -12.22 -11.68 -15.41
CA SER A 20 -13.18 -12.43 -14.59
C SER A 20 -13.03 -12.14 -13.10
N SER A 21 -11.80 -12.11 -12.58
CA SER A 21 -11.50 -11.76 -11.20
C SER A 21 -11.88 -10.32 -10.87
N PHE A 22 -11.64 -9.38 -11.80
CA PHE A 22 -12.01 -7.98 -11.65
C PHE A 22 -13.52 -7.82 -11.54
N ASN A 23 -14.28 -8.42 -12.46
CA ASN A 23 -15.74 -8.37 -12.42
C ASN A 23 -16.31 -9.02 -11.15
N GLU A 24 -15.71 -10.13 -10.71
CA GLU A 24 -16.08 -10.79 -9.46
C GLU A 24 -15.82 -9.89 -8.24
N ALA A 25 -14.64 -9.28 -8.17
CA ALA A 25 -14.27 -8.36 -7.10
C ALA A 25 -15.23 -7.17 -7.02
N VAL A 26 -15.51 -6.51 -8.16
CA VAL A 26 -16.48 -5.42 -8.24
C VAL A 26 -17.89 -5.88 -7.84
N ARG A 27 -18.30 -7.09 -8.23
CA ARG A 27 -19.59 -7.65 -7.81
C ARG A 27 -19.66 -7.81 -6.29
N LEU A 28 -18.65 -8.43 -5.67
CA LEU A 28 -18.59 -8.60 -4.22
C LEU A 28 -18.67 -7.27 -3.48
N LEU A 29 -17.92 -6.27 -3.95
CA LEU A 29 -17.91 -4.92 -3.39
C LEU A 29 -19.28 -4.23 -3.48
N ARG A 30 -20.00 -4.40 -4.60
CA ARG A 30 -21.36 -3.86 -4.78
C ARG A 30 -22.42 -4.60 -3.97
N GLU A 31 -22.36 -5.92 -3.87
CA GLU A 31 -23.41 -6.73 -3.23
C GLU A 31 -23.28 -6.80 -1.69
N SER A 32 -22.09 -6.57 -1.14
CA SER A 32 -21.83 -6.69 0.31
C SER A 32 -22.33 -5.47 1.09
N ASN A 33 -22.94 -5.67 2.26
CA ASN A 33 -23.48 -4.59 3.10
C ASN A 33 -22.58 -4.25 4.29
N SER A 34 -21.89 -5.24 4.86
CA SER A 34 -20.89 -5.06 5.91
C SER A 34 -19.52 -5.45 5.40
N ILE A 35 -18.64 -4.47 5.23
CA ILE A 35 -17.31 -4.63 4.63
C ILE A 35 -16.24 -4.24 5.64
N VAL A 36 -15.32 -5.15 5.91
CA VAL A 36 -14.07 -4.85 6.61
C VAL A 36 -12.96 -4.73 5.57
N ILE A 37 -12.19 -3.65 5.62
CA ILE A 37 -11.00 -3.43 4.81
C ILE A 37 -9.80 -3.46 5.75
N THR A 38 -8.73 -4.15 5.34
CA THR A 38 -7.48 -4.24 6.10
C THR A 38 -6.27 -4.38 5.18
N THR A 39 -5.09 -4.03 5.68
CA THR A 39 -3.81 -4.24 5.00
C THR A 39 -2.79 -4.89 5.94
N HIS A 40 -1.54 -4.97 5.52
CA HIS A 40 -0.48 -5.64 6.26
C HIS A 40 -0.02 -4.90 7.53
N ILE A 41 0.68 -5.63 8.40
CA ILE A 41 1.46 -5.08 9.53
C ILE A 41 2.42 -3.98 9.06
N ASN A 42 2.57 -2.92 9.86
CA ASN A 42 3.34 -1.72 9.51
C ASN A 42 2.88 -1.15 8.15
N PRO A 43 1.61 -0.73 8.04
CA PRO A 43 1.03 -0.31 6.79
C PRO A 43 1.79 0.91 6.24
N ASP A 44 2.02 0.92 4.93
CA ASP A 44 2.69 2.01 4.24
C ASP A 44 1.70 2.80 3.36
N GLY A 45 2.24 3.66 2.48
CA GLY A 45 1.41 4.52 1.64
C GLY A 45 0.55 3.75 0.64
N ASP A 46 1.01 2.59 0.14
CA ASP A 46 0.26 1.82 -0.85
C ASP A 46 -0.96 1.15 -0.21
N GLY A 47 -0.74 0.45 0.91
CA GLY A 47 -1.82 -0.08 1.74
C GLY A 47 -2.82 0.99 2.18
N ILE A 48 -2.35 2.06 2.85
CA ILE A 48 -3.23 3.10 3.44
C ILE A 48 -3.98 3.87 2.36
N GLY A 49 -3.30 4.29 1.29
CA GLY A 49 -3.93 5.01 0.20
C GLY A 49 -4.98 4.16 -0.51
N SER A 50 -4.69 2.86 -0.72
CA SER A 50 -5.63 1.90 -1.29
C SER A 50 -6.88 1.70 -0.42
N GLU A 51 -6.72 1.55 0.89
CA GLU A 51 -7.83 1.38 1.83
C GLU A 51 -8.79 2.57 1.82
N LEU A 52 -8.25 3.78 1.92
CA LEU A 52 -9.03 5.01 1.98
C LEU A 52 -9.71 5.33 0.66
N ALA A 53 -9.03 5.12 -0.47
CA ALA A 53 -9.62 5.30 -1.80
C ALA A 53 -10.79 4.32 -2.01
N LEU A 54 -10.62 3.04 -1.68
CA LEU A 54 -11.67 2.03 -1.82
C LEU A 54 -12.86 2.30 -0.89
N SER A 55 -12.59 2.62 0.39
CA SER A 55 -13.65 2.98 1.35
C SER A 55 -14.50 4.16 0.84
N ARG A 56 -13.85 5.21 0.34
CA ARG A 56 -14.53 6.39 -0.21
C ARG A 56 -15.36 6.07 -1.44
N ALA A 57 -14.81 5.27 -2.37
CA ALA A 57 -15.51 4.83 -3.56
C ALA A 57 -16.76 4.00 -3.24
N LEU A 58 -16.65 3.08 -2.27
CA LEU A 58 -17.78 2.29 -1.78
C LEU A 58 -18.86 3.18 -1.17
N ARG A 59 -18.50 4.14 -0.30
CA ARG A 59 -19.45 5.11 0.27
C ARG A 59 -20.08 6.00 -0.81
N TYR A 60 -19.32 6.37 -1.84
CA TYR A 60 -19.84 7.14 -2.98
C TYR A 60 -20.89 6.34 -3.76
N ALA A 61 -20.55 5.10 -4.15
CA ALA A 61 -21.44 4.22 -4.90
C ALA A 61 -22.74 3.95 -4.13
N ASP A 62 -22.63 3.67 -2.83
CA ASP A 62 -23.75 3.44 -1.92
C ASP A 62 -24.76 4.60 -1.91
N ARG A 63 -24.27 5.85 -1.80
CA ARG A 63 -25.10 7.06 -1.85
C ARG A 63 -25.81 7.26 -3.20
N MET A 64 -25.16 6.86 -4.29
CA MET A 64 -25.73 6.98 -5.64
C MET A 64 -26.84 5.95 -5.91
N GLU A 65 -26.77 4.78 -5.27
CA GLU A 65 -27.83 3.77 -5.29
C GLU A 65 -29.01 4.16 -4.39
N ASP A 66 -28.75 4.66 -3.17
CA ASP A 66 -29.76 5.21 -2.25
C ASP A 66 -30.66 6.25 -2.91
N SER A 67 -30.03 7.17 -3.64
CA SER A 67 -30.71 8.27 -4.35
C SER A 67 -31.68 7.78 -5.43
N LYS A 68 -31.56 6.52 -5.88
CA LYS A 68 -32.42 5.91 -6.90
C LYS A 68 -33.53 5.03 -6.33
N ALA A 69 -33.33 4.44 -5.15
CA ALA A 69 -34.18 3.37 -4.62
C ALA A 69 -34.99 3.73 -3.36
N GLY A 70 -34.65 4.79 -2.62
CA GLY A 70 -35.46 5.35 -1.52
C GLY A 70 -35.67 4.46 -0.28
N LEU A 71 -35.11 3.25 -0.26
CA LEU A 71 -35.26 2.23 0.80
C LEU A 71 -33.95 1.47 1.08
N HIS A 72 -32.82 1.91 0.51
CA HIS A 72 -31.55 1.22 0.67
C HIS A 72 -30.92 1.55 2.04
N LYS A 73 -30.31 0.54 2.65
CA LYS A 73 -29.68 0.66 3.96
C LYS A 73 -28.19 0.94 3.70
N PRO A 74 -27.62 2.02 4.22
CA PRO A 74 -26.22 2.35 3.97
C PRO A 74 -25.28 1.20 4.35
N LYS A 75 -24.27 0.96 3.52
CA LYS A 75 -23.21 0.01 3.78
C LYS A 75 -22.44 0.39 5.05
N THR A 76 -22.14 -0.61 5.87
CA THR A 76 -21.20 -0.48 6.99
C THR A 76 -19.81 -0.79 6.47
N ILE A 77 -18.93 0.22 6.42
CA ILE A 77 -17.54 0.06 5.99
C ILE A 77 -16.62 0.37 7.17
N SER A 78 -15.75 -0.56 7.52
CA SER A 78 -14.75 -0.43 8.60
C SER A 78 -13.35 -0.69 8.06
N ILE A 79 -12.45 0.28 8.20
CA ILE A 79 -11.02 0.06 7.97
C ILE A 79 -10.36 -0.29 9.31
N ILE A 80 -9.74 -1.46 9.41
CA ILE A 80 -9.15 -1.97 10.65
C ILE A 80 -7.76 -2.53 10.35
N ASN A 81 -6.74 -2.01 11.02
CA ASN A 81 -5.34 -2.41 10.80
C ASN A 81 -4.66 -2.86 12.09
N VAL A 82 -3.69 -3.78 11.96
CA VAL A 82 -2.92 -4.30 13.10
C VAL A 82 -2.16 -3.20 13.83
N ASN A 83 -1.58 -2.27 13.09
CA ASN A 83 -0.80 -1.15 13.61
C ASN A 83 -1.52 0.18 13.36
N PRO A 84 -1.21 1.22 14.16
CA PRO A 84 -1.70 2.56 13.89
C PRO A 84 -1.17 3.11 12.56
N THR A 85 -1.95 3.99 11.94
CA THR A 85 -1.54 4.78 10.77
C THR A 85 -0.28 5.60 11.12
N PRO A 86 0.83 5.40 10.39
CA PRO A 86 2.05 6.20 10.58
C PRO A 86 1.78 7.69 10.40
N ARG A 87 2.50 8.52 11.16
CA ARG A 87 2.27 9.97 11.21
C ARG A 87 2.31 10.64 9.83
N ASN A 88 3.22 10.22 8.98
CA ASN A 88 3.41 10.75 7.63
C ASN A 88 2.31 10.34 6.64
N TYR A 89 1.36 9.48 7.03
CA TYR A 89 0.19 9.12 6.24
C TYR A 89 -1.14 9.58 6.86
N GLN A 90 -1.11 10.17 8.07
CA GLN A 90 -2.32 10.66 8.75
C GLN A 90 -3.07 11.74 7.97
N PHE A 91 -2.37 12.48 7.09
CA PHE A 91 -2.99 13.49 6.23
C PHE A 91 -3.94 12.88 5.18
N LEU A 92 -3.80 11.59 4.84
CA LEU A 92 -4.72 10.87 3.96
C LEU A 92 -6.05 10.56 4.68
N ASP A 93 -5.97 10.19 5.96
CA ASP A 93 -7.09 9.78 6.80
C ASP A 93 -7.74 10.98 7.52
N VAL A 94 -8.21 11.97 6.77
CA VAL A 94 -8.74 13.24 7.34
C VAL A 94 -9.94 13.04 8.27
N ASP A 95 -10.69 11.97 8.05
CA ASP A 95 -11.91 11.63 8.79
C ASP A 95 -11.62 10.63 9.93
N ASN A 96 -10.36 10.24 10.13
CA ASN A 96 -9.91 9.28 11.14
C ASN A 96 -10.72 7.97 11.08
N GLU A 97 -10.85 7.42 9.86
CA GLU A 97 -11.59 6.20 9.54
C GLU A 97 -10.82 4.93 9.92
N ILE A 98 -9.48 4.97 9.89
CA ILE A 98 -8.65 3.80 10.14
C ILE A 98 -8.55 3.56 11.64
N ARG A 99 -8.93 2.35 12.06
CA ARG A 99 -8.86 1.92 13.46
C ARG A 99 -7.73 0.92 13.65
N THR A 100 -6.94 1.12 14.71
CA THR A 100 -6.02 0.07 15.18
C THR A 100 -6.83 -1.05 15.83
N PHE A 101 -6.56 -2.28 15.42
CA PHE A 101 -7.26 -3.48 15.85
C PHE A 101 -7.23 -3.64 17.36
N ASP A 102 -8.42 -3.74 17.95
CA ASP A 102 -8.66 -4.15 19.31
C ASP A 102 -9.50 -5.42 19.29
N GLU A 103 -8.97 -6.51 19.83
CA GLU A 103 -9.60 -7.83 19.75
C GLU A 103 -11.03 -7.83 20.32
N THR A 104 -11.24 -7.18 21.47
CA THR A 104 -12.54 -7.13 22.12
C THR A 104 -13.59 -6.38 21.30
N ARG A 105 -13.20 -5.29 20.64
CA ARG A 105 -14.10 -4.45 19.84
C ARG A 105 -14.30 -4.98 18.42
N ASP A 106 -13.21 -5.43 17.78
CA ASP A 106 -13.15 -5.58 16.33
C ASP A 106 -13.27 -7.03 15.87
N ALA A 107 -12.90 -8.02 16.69
CA ALA A 107 -13.10 -9.42 16.33
C ALA A 107 -14.57 -9.74 15.97
N PRO A 108 -15.58 -9.28 16.73
CA PRO A 108 -16.98 -9.48 16.33
C PRO A 108 -17.33 -8.83 14.98
N THR A 109 -16.75 -7.65 14.70
CA THR A 109 -16.97 -6.93 13.43
C THR A 109 -16.44 -7.75 12.25
N ILE A 110 -15.23 -8.31 12.37
CA ILE A 110 -14.62 -9.16 11.32
C ILE A 110 -15.41 -10.47 11.12
N LEU A 111 -15.85 -11.10 12.21
CA LEU A 111 -16.56 -12.38 12.17
C LEU A 111 -18.00 -12.27 11.65
N GLN A 112 -18.60 -11.08 11.71
CA GLN A 112 -19.98 -10.80 11.27
C GLN A 112 -20.05 -10.02 9.95
N ALA A 113 -18.91 -9.66 9.35
CA ALA A 113 -18.88 -9.00 8.06
C ALA A 113 -19.43 -9.91 6.95
N ASP A 114 -19.95 -9.30 5.88
CA ASP A 114 -20.30 -10.00 4.65
C ASP A 114 -19.03 -10.24 3.81
N LEU A 115 -18.13 -9.25 3.83
CA LEU A 115 -16.90 -9.22 3.05
C LEU A 115 -15.73 -8.70 3.90
N VAL A 116 -14.59 -9.40 3.80
CA VAL A 116 -13.28 -8.92 4.25
C VAL A 116 -12.42 -8.68 3.01
N VAL A 117 -11.99 -7.44 2.82
CA VAL A 117 -11.06 -7.04 1.76
C VAL A 117 -9.67 -6.89 2.37
N VAL A 118 -8.71 -7.65 1.85
CA VAL A 118 -7.30 -7.58 2.22
C VAL A 118 -6.54 -6.92 1.07
N LEU A 119 -5.99 -5.74 1.34
CA LEU A 119 -5.25 -4.94 0.37
C LEU A 119 -3.74 -5.04 0.63
N ASP A 120 -2.97 -5.09 -0.44
CA ASP A 120 -1.51 -4.94 -0.42
C ASP A 120 -0.76 -6.04 0.37
N THR A 121 -1.41 -7.20 0.49
CA THR A 121 -0.76 -8.42 0.96
C THR A 121 -1.57 -9.65 0.56
N ASN A 122 -0.90 -10.57 -0.11
CA ASN A 122 -1.43 -11.88 -0.47
C ASN A 122 -1.02 -13.00 0.51
N HIS A 123 -0.48 -12.64 1.68
CA HIS A 123 -0.14 -13.58 2.77
C HIS A 123 -0.88 -13.25 4.07
N PRO A 124 -1.68 -14.18 4.63
CA PRO A 124 -2.49 -13.91 5.83
C PRO A 124 -1.64 -13.67 7.09
N MET A 125 -0.42 -14.22 7.15
CA MET A 125 0.51 -14.01 8.26
C MET A 125 0.88 -12.52 8.44
N ARG A 126 0.79 -11.70 7.38
CA ARG A 126 1.00 -10.26 7.45
C ARG A 126 -0.10 -9.53 8.24
N LEU A 127 -1.25 -10.19 8.49
CA LEU A 127 -2.36 -9.67 9.30
C LEU A 127 -2.18 -9.95 10.80
N ARG A 128 -1.15 -10.70 11.21
CA ARG A 128 -0.73 -10.87 12.62
C ARG A 128 -1.90 -11.20 13.56
N THR A 129 -2.19 -10.34 14.54
CA THR A 129 -3.24 -10.57 15.54
C THR A 129 -4.65 -10.60 14.94
N MET A 130 -4.86 -10.05 13.75
CA MET A 130 -6.12 -10.13 13.02
C MET A 130 -6.26 -11.44 12.23
N GLU A 131 -5.15 -12.08 11.86
CA GLU A 131 -5.12 -13.29 11.02
C GLU A 131 -6.11 -14.38 11.50
N PRO A 132 -6.15 -14.78 12.78
CA PRO A 132 -7.06 -15.83 13.22
C PRO A 132 -8.54 -15.46 13.05
N TYR A 133 -8.87 -14.17 13.09
CA TYR A 133 -10.23 -13.68 12.93
C TYR A 133 -10.65 -13.61 11.47
N VAL A 134 -9.75 -13.14 10.61
CA VAL A 134 -9.97 -13.13 9.15
C VAL A 134 -10.13 -14.55 8.62
N LEU A 135 -9.24 -15.48 9.01
CA LEU A 135 -9.29 -16.87 8.52
C LEU A 135 -10.52 -17.65 9.01
N ARG A 136 -11.00 -17.38 10.24
CA ARG A 136 -12.19 -18.06 10.80
C ARG A 136 -13.52 -17.40 10.41
N SER A 137 -13.49 -16.19 9.83
CA SER A 137 -14.70 -15.49 9.43
C SER A 137 -15.41 -16.25 8.30
N ASN A 138 -16.74 -16.31 8.38
CA ASN A 138 -17.58 -16.84 7.30
C ASN A 138 -17.83 -15.81 6.19
N ALA A 139 -17.34 -14.57 6.35
CA ALA A 139 -17.34 -13.56 5.30
C ALA A 139 -16.64 -14.07 4.04
N GLN A 140 -17.12 -13.63 2.87
CA GLN A 140 -16.31 -13.74 1.66
C GLN A 140 -15.02 -12.94 1.83
N LYS A 141 -13.95 -13.41 1.21
CA LYS A 141 -12.63 -12.79 1.31
C LYS A 141 -12.16 -12.38 -0.08
N LEU A 142 -11.87 -11.10 -0.23
CA LEU A 142 -11.29 -10.52 -1.44
C LEU A 142 -9.87 -10.08 -1.14
N CYS A 143 -8.89 -10.58 -1.89
CA CYS A 143 -7.51 -10.11 -1.87
C CYS A 143 -7.25 -9.26 -3.11
N ILE A 144 -6.77 -8.03 -2.93
CA ILE A 144 -6.30 -7.16 -4.01
C ILE A 144 -4.85 -6.81 -3.71
N ASP A 145 -3.93 -7.23 -4.58
CA ASP A 145 -2.50 -7.13 -4.29
C ASP A 145 -1.68 -7.22 -5.60
N HIS A 146 -0.45 -6.71 -5.58
CA HIS A 146 0.48 -6.71 -6.71
C HIS A 146 1.78 -7.51 -6.45
N HIS A 147 1.92 -8.07 -5.25
CA HIS A 147 3.07 -8.90 -4.87
C HIS A 147 3.01 -10.32 -5.47
N LEU A 148 4.19 -10.94 -5.60
CA LEU A 148 4.35 -12.33 -6.03
C LEU A 148 3.95 -13.33 -4.92
N ASP A 149 3.94 -14.62 -5.25
CA ASP A 149 3.85 -15.75 -4.30
C ASP A 149 2.56 -15.84 -3.45
N THR A 150 1.41 -15.59 -4.08
CA THR A 150 0.08 -15.60 -3.44
C THR A 150 -0.22 -16.86 -2.62
N SER A 151 -0.60 -16.68 -1.35
CA SER A 151 -1.11 -17.76 -0.49
C SER A 151 -2.59 -18.01 -0.65
N ASN A 152 -3.03 -19.23 -0.35
CA ASN A 152 -4.43 -19.59 -0.39
C ASN A 152 -5.16 -19.27 0.93
N PHE A 153 -5.88 -18.14 0.99
CA PHE A 153 -6.70 -17.72 2.14
C PHE A 153 -7.97 -16.93 1.79
N ALA A 154 -8.05 -16.36 0.58
CA ALA A 154 -9.19 -15.60 0.08
C ALA A 154 -10.04 -16.41 -0.92
N ASP A 155 -11.29 -16.01 -1.10
CA ASP A 155 -12.22 -16.63 -2.05
C ASP A 155 -12.05 -16.04 -3.47
N VAL A 156 -11.69 -14.76 -3.55
CA VAL A 156 -11.44 -14.03 -4.80
C VAL A 156 -10.11 -13.31 -4.71
N TYR A 157 -9.33 -13.41 -5.78
CA TYR A 157 -8.03 -12.78 -5.93
C TYR A 157 -8.04 -11.87 -7.15
N LEU A 158 -7.83 -10.58 -6.91
CA LEU A 158 -7.53 -9.59 -7.92
C LEU A 158 -6.04 -9.24 -7.81
N ILE A 159 -5.21 -10.06 -8.46
CA ILE A 159 -3.76 -9.93 -8.43
C ILE A 159 -3.26 -9.46 -9.80
N ASP A 160 -2.46 -8.41 -9.80
CA ASP A 160 -1.74 -7.92 -10.98
C ASP A 160 -0.27 -7.73 -10.64
N GLU A 161 0.54 -8.75 -10.92
CA GLU A 161 1.98 -8.73 -10.64
C GLU A 161 2.75 -7.74 -11.52
N GLU A 162 2.14 -7.21 -12.59
CA GLU A 162 2.77 -6.20 -13.45
C GLU A 162 2.41 -4.77 -12.99
N ALA A 163 1.40 -4.62 -12.13
CA ALA A 163 1.04 -3.33 -11.57
C ALA A 163 2.17 -2.75 -10.72
N SER A 164 2.31 -1.44 -10.80
CA SER A 164 3.32 -0.69 -10.06
C SER A 164 3.03 -0.62 -8.56
N SER A 165 1.76 -0.76 -8.16
CA SER A 165 1.31 -0.78 -6.77
C SER A 165 -0.11 -1.36 -6.67
N THR A 166 -0.54 -1.74 -5.47
CA THR A 166 -1.94 -2.08 -5.16
C THR A 166 -2.87 -0.91 -5.47
N GLY A 167 -2.44 0.32 -5.20
CA GLY A 167 -3.14 1.56 -5.55
C GLY A 167 -3.49 1.69 -7.03
N GLU A 168 -2.62 1.21 -7.93
CA GLU A 168 -2.92 1.18 -9.38
C GLU A 168 -4.08 0.21 -9.71
N ILE A 169 -4.11 -0.95 -9.04
CA ILE A 169 -5.20 -1.92 -9.19
C ILE A 169 -6.50 -1.35 -8.61
N VAL A 170 -6.42 -0.76 -7.42
CA VAL A 170 -7.55 -0.15 -6.72
C VAL A 170 -8.12 1.03 -7.51
N MET A 171 -7.30 1.80 -8.23
CA MET A 171 -7.80 2.86 -9.11
C MET A 171 -8.81 2.32 -10.13
N LYS A 172 -8.49 1.23 -10.82
CA LYS A 172 -9.40 0.58 -11.80
C LYS A 172 -10.72 0.16 -11.13
N VAL A 173 -10.64 -0.35 -9.89
CA VAL A 173 -11.83 -0.72 -9.10
C VAL A 173 -12.64 0.52 -8.70
N VAL A 174 -11.99 1.59 -8.27
CA VAL A 174 -12.60 2.87 -7.88
C VAL A 174 -13.32 3.50 -9.08
N GLU A 175 -12.71 3.51 -10.26
CA GLU A 175 -13.32 4.00 -11.50
C GLU A 175 -14.62 3.25 -11.82
N GLU A 176 -14.60 1.92 -11.73
CA GLU A 176 -15.78 1.09 -11.99
C GLU A 176 -16.87 1.28 -10.92
N LEU A 177 -16.51 1.38 -9.64
CA LEU A 177 -17.48 1.60 -8.55
C LEU A 177 -18.14 2.98 -8.64
N THR A 178 -17.39 4.00 -9.05
CA THR A 178 -17.84 5.40 -9.04
C THR A 178 -18.35 5.89 -10.40
N SER A 179 -18.30 5.05 -11.44
CA SER A 179 -18.53 5.48 -12.83
C SER A 179 -17.60 6.63 -13.23
N HIS A 180 -16.31 6.48 -12.90
CA HIS A 180 -15.21 7.43 -13.15
C HIS A 180 -15.39 8.80 -12.46
N GLN A 181 -16.17 8.83 -11.37
CA GLN A 181 -16.36 10.04 -10.55
C GLN A 181 -15.43 9.98 -9.34
N ILE A 182 -14.15 10.24 -9.59
CA ILE A 182 -13.12 10.31 -8.55
C ILE A 182 -13.06 11.75 -8.02
N ASP A 183 -13.15 11.92 -6.71
CA ASP A 183 -12.98 13.22 -6.06
C ASP A 183 -11.51 13.46 -5.69
N ALA A 184 -11.18 14.71 -5.33
CA ALA A 184 -9.81 15.10 -5.01
C ALA A 184 -9.19 14.27 -3.87
N GLN A 185 -9.99 13.75 -2.95
CA GLN A 185 -9.47 12.99 -1.83
C GLN A 185 -9.20 11.53 -2.20
N MET A 186 -10.06 10.91 -3.01
CA MET A 186 -9.76 9.62 -3.65
C MET A 186 -8.51 9.76 -4.53
N ALA A 187 -8.40 10.82 -5.32
CA ALA A 187 -7.23 11.07 -6.16
C ALA A 187 -5.94 11.24 -5.33
N THR A 188 -6.00 11.96 -4.21
CA THR A 188 -4.88 12.12 -3.27
C THR A 188 -4.43 10.79 -2.68
N CYS A 189 -5.37 9.93 -2.26
CA CYS A 189 -5.06 8.61 -1.70
C CYS A 189 -4.43 7.68 -2.75
N LEU A 190 -5.00 7.63 -3.96
CA LEU A 190 -4.46 6.83 -5.07
C LEU A 190 -3.08 7.31 -5.51
N TYR A 191 -2.88 8.63 -5.62
CA TYR A 191 -1.58 9.20 -5.96
C TYR A 191 -0.54 8.85 -4.90
N ALA A 192 -0.87 8.99 -3.61
CA ALA A 192 0.05 8.66 -2.52
C ALA A 192 0.47 7.19 -2.58
N ALA A 193 -0.48 6.28 -2.78
CA ALA A 193 -0.24 4.83 -2.91
C ALA A 193 0.77 4.50 -4.02
N ILE A 194 0.48 4.98 -5.24
CA ILE A 194 1.34 4.76 -6.40
C ILE A 194 2.71 5.43 -6.22
N MET A 195 2.75 6.66 -5.70
CA MET A 195 3.99 7.41 -5.52
C MET A 195 4.92 6.70 -4.52
N THR A 196 4.42 6.17 -3.42
CA THR A 196 5.26 5.53 -2.42
C THR A 196 5.87 4.23 -2.93
N ASP A 197 5.08 3.40 -3.60
CA ASP A 197 5.57 2.08 -4.00
C ASP A 197 6.50 2.13 -5.22
N THR A 198 6.31 3.13 -6.09
CA THR A 198 7.23 3.40 -7.21
C THR A 198 8.52 4.13 -6.83
N GLY A 199 8.71 4.42 -5.53
CA GLY A 199 9.84 5.21 -5.04
C GLY A 199 9.86 6.62 -5.64
N SER A 200 8.69 7.23 -5.77
CA SER A 200 8.45 8.48 -6.51
C SER A 200 8.80 8.34 -7.99
N PHE A 201 8.20 7.33 -8.64
CA PHE A 201 8.26 7.11 -10.10
C PHE A 201 9.66 6.81 -10.66
N ARG A 202 10.47 6.06 -9.89
CA ARG A 202 11.87 5.75 -10.28
C ARG A 202 12.15 4.26 -10.48
N TYR A 203 11.21 3.38 -10.13
CA TYR A 203 11.41 1.93 -10.18
C TYR A 203 10.92 1.31 -11.51
N PRO A 204 11.33 0.07 -11.85
CA PRO A 204 11.14 -0.53 -13.19
C PRO A 204 9.70 -0.73 -13.69
N ARG A 205 8.68 -0.51 -12.85
CA ARG A 205 7.25 -0.54 -13.24
C ARG A 205 6.65 0.85 -13.46
N THR A 206 7.46 1.91 -13.39
CA THR A 206 7.03 3.26 -13.77
C THR A 206 7.15 3.41 -15.29
N ASP A 207 6.05 3.18 -16.00
CA ASP A 207 5.99 3.29 -17.45
C ASP A 207 5.21 4.53 -17.93
N ALA A 208 5.02 4.64 -19.25
CA ALA A 208 4.31 5.76 -19.84
C ALA A 208 2.79 5.72 -19.59
N GLU A 209 2.21 4.54 -19.35
CA GLU A 209 0.80 4.41 -19.01
C GLU A 209 0.56 4.91 -17.60
N LEU A 210 1.39 4.49 -16.65
CA LEU A 210 1.34 4.98 -15.27
C LEU A 210 1.47 6.50 -15.19
N HIS A 211 2.35 7.12 -15.97
CA HIS A 211 2.46 8.59 -15.98
C HIS A 211 1.21 9.30 -16.54
N ARG A 212 0.42 8.67 -17.42
CA ARG A 212 -0.87 9.21 -17.85
C ARG A 212 -1.89 9.10 -16.73
N THR A 213 -1.96 7.94 -16.07
CA THR A 213 -2.77 7.73 -14.87
C THR A 213 -2.48 8.79 -13.81
N ILE A 214 -1.20 9.08 -13.56
CA ILE A 214 -0.80 10.14 -12.64
C ILE A 214 -1.29 11.51 -13.12
N ALA A 215 -1.17 11.83 -14.41
CA ALA A 215 -1.70 13.09 -14.95
C ALA A 215 -3.21 13.23 -14.70
N ASP A 216 -3.98 12.16 -14.88
CA ASP A 216 -5.42 12.16 -14.61
C ASP A 216 -5.71 12.42 -13.12
N LEU A 217 -4.96 11.79 -12.20
CA LEU A 217 -5.09 12.04 -10.75
C LEU A 217 -4.78 13.50 -10.37
N LEU A 218 -3.82 14.14 -11.06
CA LEU A 218 -3.52 15.55 -10.88
C LEU A 218 -4.68 16.44 -11.33
N GLU A 219 -5.29 16.13 -12.48
CA GLU A 219 -6.48 16.85 -12.96
C GLU A 219 -7.67 16.70 -12.00
N LEU A 220 -7.77 15.56 -11.31
CA LEU A 220 -8.79 15.26 -10.31
C LEU A 220 -8.50 15.91 -8.93
N GLY A 221 -7.34 16.53 -8.76
CA GLY A 221 -7.01 17.36 -7.59
C GLY A 221 -5.95 16.80 -6.65
N ALA A 222 -5.24 15.73 -7.01
CA ALA A 222 -4.05 15.32 -6.26
C ALA A 222 -2.96 16.40 -6.36
N ASP A 223 -2.40 16.83 -5.23
CA ASP A 223 -1.27 17.76 -5.20
C ASP A 223 0.03 17.00 -4.90
N PRO A 224 0.90 16.83 -5.91
CA PRO A 224 2.11 16.01 -5.77
C PRO A 224 3.12 16.66 -4.82
N THR A 225 3.11 18.00 -4.73
CA THR A 225 4.02 18.75 -3.86
C THR A 225 3.59 18.58 -2.41
N TYR A 226 2.31 18.76 -2.13
CA TYR A 226 1.76 18.56 -0.79
C TYR A 226 1.91 17.11 -0.33
N ILE A 227 1.56 16.14 -1.18
CA ILE A 227 1.65 14.71 -0.84
C ILE A 227 3.10 14.32 -0.55
N TYR A 228 4.06 14.74 -1.39
CA TYR A 228 5.47 14.47 -1.15
C TYR A 228 5.97 15.12 0.14
N ASP A 229 5.60 16.39 0.39
CA ASP A 229 5.98 17.11 1.59
C ASP A 229 5.52 16.37 2.86
N GLN A 230 4.25 15.98 2.92
CA GLN A 230 3.70 15.26 4.07
C GLN A 230 4.37 13.91 4.31
N ILE A 231 4.70 13.17 3.24
CA ILE A 231 5.26 11.82 3.34
C ILE A 231 6.76 11.86 3.65
N TYR A 232 7.52 12.77 3.04
CA TYR A 232 8.98 12.71 3.00
C TYR A 232 9.71 13.95 3.55
N ASP A 233 9.07 15.12 3.70
CA ASP A 233 9.75 16.36 4.11
C ASP A 233 9.33 16.88 5.50
N GLN A 234 8.66 16.04 6.31
CA GLN A 234 8.25 16.37 7.69
C GLN A 234 9.12 15.71 8.78
N TRP A 235 10.36 15.33 8.45
CA TRP A 235 11.25 14.63 9.39
C TRP A 235 11.81 15.53 10.49
N SER A 236 12.01 14.94 11.67
CA SER A 236 12.62 15.64 12.80
C SER A 236 14.12 15.88 12.61
N PRO A 237 14.70 16.95 13.20
CA PRO A 237 16.15 17.13 13.23
C PRO A 237 16.89 15.95 13.86
N ASN A 238 16.27 15.27 14.83
CA ASN A 238 16.83 14.10 15.49
C ASN A 238 16.97 12.91 14.54
N ARG A 239 15.95 12.66 13.71
CA ARG A 239 16.03 11.66 12.63
C ARG A 239 17.15 11.97 11.65
N LEU A 240 17.33 13.24 11.27
CA LEU A 240 18.41 13.64 10.35
C LEU A 240 19.80 13.44 10.98
N ARG A 241 19.95 13.67 12.29
CA ARG A 241 21.19 13.34 13.01
C ARG A 241 21.43 11.83 13.05
N LEU A 242 20.40 11.03 13.30
CA LEU A 242 20.47 9.57 13.26
C LEU A 242 20.93 9.09 11.87
N LEU A 243 20.35 9.66 10.81
CA LEU A 243 20.75 9.38 9.44
C LEU A 243 22.23 9.71 9.22
N GLY A 244 22.70 10.87 9.69
CA GLY A 244 24.12 11.23 9.60
C GLY A 244 25.04 10.22 10.29
N ASN A 245 24.66 9.75 11.48
CA ASN A 245 25.40 8.70 12.21
C ASN A 245 25.42 7.37 11.45
N ALA A 246 24.29 6.98 10.86
CA ALA A 246 24.15 5.76 10.06
C ALA A 246 24.99 5.83 8.78
N LEU A 247 24.87 6.92 8.01
CA LEU A 247 25.62 7.13 6.77
C LEU A 247 27.14 7.10 7.00
N SER A 248 27.60 7.68 8.11
CA SER A 248 29.03 7.75 8.46
C SER A 248 29.65 6.37 8.74
N ASN A 249 28.84 5.33 8.96
CA ASN A 249 29.32 3.99 9.25
C ASN A 249 29.19 3.00 8.09
N ILE A 250 28.76 3.45 6.91
CA ILE A 250 28.58 2.57 5.75
C ILE A 250 29.88 1.84 5.43
N ARG A 251 29.79 0.51 5.29
CA ARG A 251 30.87 -0.35 4.85
C ARG A 251 30.58 -0.89 3.47
N VAL A 252 31.53 -0.71 2.54
CA VAL A 252 31.45 -1.24 1.19
C VAL A 252 32.35 -2.47 1.08
N LEU A 253 31.80 -3.56 0.56
CA LEU A 253 32.40 -4.89 0.52
C LEU A 253 32.25 -5.50 -0.89
N TYR A 254 32.92 -6.63 -1.13
CA TYR A 254 32.83 -7.40 -2.37
C TYR A 254 33.08 -6.54 -3.62
N ASP A 255 34.23 -5.87 -3.66
CA ASP A 255 34.67 -5.02 -4.78
C ASP A 255 33.65 -3.93 -5.16
N GLY A 256 33.01 -3.32 -4.16
CA GLY A 256 32.04 -2.24 -4.39
C GLY A 256 30.59 -2.68 -4.57
N LYS A 257 30.32 -3.99 -4.57
CA LYS A 257 29.00 -4.54 -4.93
C LYS A 257 28.02 -4.63 -3.76
N LEU A 258 28.52 -4.69 -2.52
CA LEU A 258 27.70 -4.74 -1.30
C LEU A 258 27.96 -3.50 -0.45
N ALA A 259 26.91 -2.82 -0.01
CA ALA A 259 27.01 -1.79 1.03
C ALA A 259 26.15 -2.17 2.24
N ILE A 260 26.74 -2.06 3.43
CA ILE A 260 26.06 -2.31 4.70
C ILE A 260 26.05 -1.00 5.51
N MET A 261 24.87 -0.61 5.97
CA MET A 261 24.67 0.50 6.90
C MET A 261 24.08 -0.05 8.20
N THR A 262 24.50 0.49 9.33
CA THR A 262 24.06 0.02 10.65
C THR A 262 23.45 1.15 11.47
N VAL A 263 22.43 0.84 12.27
CA VAL A 263 21.88 1.71 13.31
C VAL A 263 21.94 0.94 14.63
N THR A 264 22.70 1.45 15.60
CA THR A 264 22.86 0.83 16.92
C THR A 264 21.92 1.43 17.95
N GLN A 265 21.71 0.73 19.06
CA GLN A 265 20.96 1.25 20.22
C GLN A 265 21.62 2.49 20.83
N GLU A 266 22.96 2.58 20.79
CA GLU A 266 23.70 3.76 21.19
C GLU A 266 23.35 4.98 20.31
N MET A 267 23.29 4.80 18.98
CA MET A 267 22.91 5.87 18.06
C MET A 267 21.48 6.34 18.32
N LEU A 268 20.54 5.41 18.45
CA LEU A 268 19.14 5.71 18.75
C LEU A 268 19.00 6.51 20.06
N SER A 269 19.71 6.07 21.10
CA SER A 269 19.74 6.74 22.41
C SER A 269 20.35 8.15 22.31
N ALA A 270 21.48 8.28 21.61
CA ALA A 270 22.19 9.56 21.44
C ALA A 270 21.38 10.60 20.66
N THR A 271 20.51 10.16 19.76
CA THR A 271 19.65 11.05 18.96
C THR A 271 18.23 11.17 19.50
N ALA A 272 17.89 10.49 20.59
CA ALA A 272 16.53 10.42 21.14
C ALA A 272 15.50 10.01 20.07
N THR A 273 15.79 8.92 19.36
CA THR A 273 14.97 8.34 18.30
C THR A 273 14.68 6.87 18.57
N THR A 274 13.71 6.29 17.86
CA THR A 274 13.42 4.86 17.88
C THR A 274 13.74 4.23 16.52
N ASP A 275 13.65 2.90 16.42
CA ASP A 275 13.83 2.18 15.15
C ASP A 275 12.79 2.58 14.09
N ALA A 276 11.62 3.10 14.48
CA ALA A 276 10.63 3.68 13.56
C ALA A 276 11.21 4.83 12.72
N GLU A 277 12.17 5.58 13.25
CA GLU A 277 12.83 6.69 12.53
C GLU A 277 13.81 6.19 11.45
N THR A 278 14.11 4.89 11.40
CA THR A 278 14.95 4.27 10.37
C THR A 278 14.20 3.95 9.07
N ASP A 279 12.93 4.34 8.98
CA ASP A 279 12.17 4.20 7.74
C ASP A 279 12.93 4.83 6.55
N ASN A 280 12.87 4.15 5.40
CA ASN A 280 13.59 4.49 4.17
C ASN A 280 15.14 4.52 4.23
N PHE A 281 15.78 4.27 5.38
CA PHE A 281 17.24 4.29 5.48
C PHE A 281 17.91 3.20 4.62
N SER A 282 17.24 2.07 4.41
CA SER A 282 17.76 0.95 3.59
C SER A 282 18.01 1.31 2.12
N THR A 283 17.51 2.46 1.66
CA THR A 283 17.72 2.95 0.29
C THR A 283 19.07 3.64 0.10
N TYR A 284 19.66 4.24 1.14
CA TYR A 284 20.92 4.99 1.02
C TYR A 284 22.13 4.12 0.59
N PRO A 285 22.33 2.90 1.10
CA PRO A 285 23.40 2.03 0.59
C PRO A 285 23.35 1.83 -0.94
N MET A 286 22.15 1.78 -1.50
CA MET A 286 21.94 1.61 -2.95
C MET A 286 22.32 2.85 -3.77
N SER A 287 22.50 4.02 -3.15
CA SER A 287 22.88 5.25 -3.85
C SER A 287 24.37 5.29 -4.24
N ILE A 288 25.18 4.40 -3.67
CA ILE A 288 26.62 4.31 -3.95
C ILE A 288 26.83 3.68 -5.33
N ALA A 289 27.66 4.32 -6.15
CA ALA A 289 27.97 3.84 -7.49
C ALA A 289 28.56 2.42 -7.46
N GLY A 290 28.00 1.52 -8.28
CA GLY A 290 28.45 0.13 -8.39
C GLY A 290 27.82 -0.85 -7.38
N VAL A 291 27.11 -0.36 -6.35
CA VAL A 291 26.43 -1.24 -5.38
C VAL A 291 25.23 -1.93 -6.04
N LEU A 292 25.18 -3.25 -5.88
CA LEU A 292 24.11 -4.13 -6.34
C LEU A 292 23.24 -4.64 -5.20
N LEU A 293 23.79 -4.74 -3.99
CA LEU A 293 23.08 -5.16 -2.78
C LEU A 293 23.35 -4.19 -1.63
N GLY A 294 22.28 -3.68 -1.03
CA GLY A 294 22.28 -2.78 0.11
C GLY A 294 21.62 -3.46 1.30
N VAL A 295 22.26 -3.35 2.47
CA VAL A 295 21.73 -3.91 3.72
C VAL A 295 21.69 -2.83 4.79
N LEU A 296 20.55 -2.67 5.42
CA LEU A 296 20.41 -1.93 6.67
C LEU A 296 20.27 -2.93 7.82
N LEU A 297 21.11 -2.76 8.84
CA LEU A 297 21.04 -3.51 10.09
C LEU A 297 20.61 -2.55 11.20
N VAL A 298 19.48 -2.82 11.85
CA VAL A 298 19.00 -2.03 12.98
C VAL A 298 19.00 -2.91 14.22
N GLU A 299 19.75 -2.49 15.24
CA GLU A 299 19.79 -3.16 16.53
C GLU A 299 18.47 -2.92 17.29
N LEU A 300 17.79 -4.00 17.67
CA LEU A 300 16.58 -4.01 18.50
C LEU A 300 16.94 -4.56 19.90
N PRO A 301 16.11 -4.32 20.93
CA PRO A 301 16.36 -4.85 22.27
C PRO A 301 16.54 -6.37 22.34
N ASP A 302 15.89 -7.11 21.43
CA ASP A 302 15.83 -8.57 21.39
C ASP A 302 16.41 -9.18 20.11
N GLY A 303 17.09 -8.40 19.27
CA GLY A 303 17.68 -8.92 18.04
C GLY A 303 18.15 -7.86 17.06
N VAL A 304 18.21 -8.22 15.78
CA VAL A 304 18.60 -7.32 14.69
C VAL A 304 17.56 -7.40 13.58
N LYS A 305 17.00 -6.26 13.21
CA LYS A 305 16.18 -6.12 12.01
C LYS A 305 17.10 -5.90 10.82
N MET A 306 16.94 -6.74 9.79
CA MET A 306 17.69 -6.64 8.54
C MET A 306 16.74 -6.20 7.42
N SER A 307 17.13 -5.19 6.65
CA SER A 307 16.40 -4.76 5.46
C SER A 307 17.33 -4.81 4.26
N PHE A 308 16.89 -5.51 3.22
CA PHE A 308 17.65 -5.73 1.99
C PHE A 308 17.06 -4.90 0.85
N ARG A 309 17.92 -4.42 -0.04
CA ARG A 309 17.57 -3.77 -1.31
C ARG A 309 18.56 -4.23 -2.38
N SER A 310 18.10 -4.48 -3.58
CA SER A 310 18.94 -4.88 -4.71
C SER A 310 18.69 -4.04 -5.95
N LYS A 311 19.61 -4.08 -6.90
CA LYS A 311 19.48 -3.51 -8.25
C LYS A 311 19.88 -4.56 -9.27
N GLY A 312 19.06 -4.72 -10.31
CA GLY A 312 19.26 -5.75 -11.32
C GLY A 312 18.77 -7.13 -10.86
N ASP A 313 19.10 -8.14 -11.67
CA ASP A 313 18.75 -9.55 -11.46
C ASP A 313 19.70 -10.28 -10.50
#